data_AF-A0A7C2BS89-F1
#
_entry.id   AF-A0A7C2BS89-F1
#
_cell.length_a   1.000
_cell.length_b   1.000
_cell.length_c   1.000
_cell.angle_alpha   90.00
_cell.angle_beta   90.00
_cell.angle_gamma   90.00
#
_symmetry.space_group_name_H-M   'P 1'
#
loop_
_entity.id
_entity.type
_entity.pdbx_description
1 polymer ?
#
loop_
_entity_poly.entity_id
_entity_poly.type
_entity_poly.pdbx_seq_one_letter_code
_entity_poly.pdbx_strand_id
1 'polypeptide(L)'
;MNDNIINTIICGDCLPIMRDMPDDSVDLVLTDPPYGIGEDGGRFRGRKGDGIRVLPKGNWDNEPPPKEVFDEIQRVSKNQVIWGGNYFTDKLPVSRGWLYWDKLMGGDFSDGELAWTSFDTVLKKFTLCNKMGGRVHPAQKPVCLGEWILERFTKPGDSILDTHSGSGSFCVAAKRLGRNYIGIDIIEEYCQIARDRLAAEEAGLTVKEMKKGQKGLFER
;
A
#
# COMPACT_ATOMS: atom_id res chain seq x y z
N MET A 1 -7.31 18.99 9.96
CA MET A 1 -7.64 17.56 9.80
C MET A 1 -8.26 17.09 11.11
N ASN A 2 -9.27 16.22 11.09
CA ASN A 2 -9.77 15.63 12.34
C ASN A 2 -8.68 14.73 12.91
N ASP A 3 -8.11 15.06 14.06
CA ASP A 3 -7.02 14.28 14.67
C ASP A 3 -7.40 12.80 14.92
N ASN A 4 -8.70 12.50 14.96
CA ASN A 4 -9.25 11.17 15.19
C ASN A 4 -8.98 10.14 14.08
N ILE A 5 -8.51 10.53 12.89
CA ILE A 5 -8.20 9.59 11.81
C ILE A 5 -6.70 9.34 11.61
N ILE A 6 -5.84 10.15 12.24
CA ILE A 6 -4.38 10.02 12.12
C ILE A 6 -3.89 8.73 12.80
N ASN A 7 -2.98 8.04 12.14
CA ASN A 7 -2.38 6.76 12.54
C ASN A 7 -3.41 5.64 12.70
N THR A 8 -4.40 5.60 11.80
CA THR A 8 -5.47 4.59 11.81
C THR A 8 -5.59 3.83 10.48
N ILE A 9 -6.25 2.66 10.55
CA ILE A 9 -6.75 1.92 9.39
C ILE A 9 -8.28 1.97 9.40
N ILE A 10 -8.83 2.64 8.40
CA ILE A 10 -10.28 2.80 8.20
C ILE A 10 -10.74 1.71 7.23
N CYS A 11 -11.75 0.92 7.63
CA CYS A 11 -12.37 -0.05 6.72
C CYS A 11 -13.57 0.59 6.04
N GLY A 12 -13.52 0.70 4.70
CA GLY A 12 -14.58 1.29 3.91
C GLY A 12 -14.10 1.74 2.53
N ASP A 13 -15.05 2.25 1.75
CA ASP A 13 -14.76 2.88 0.45
C ASP A 13 -13.99 4.19 0.66
N CYS A 14 -12.85 4.33 -0.01
CA CYS A 14 -12.01 5.52 0.09
C CYS A 14 -12.67 6.78 -0.48
N LEU A 15 -13.59 6.66 -1.44
CA LEU A 15 -14.21 7.81 -2.09
C LEU A 15 -15.04 8.69 -1.13
N PRO A 16 -16.05 8.16 -0.40
CA PRO A 16 -16.79 8.96 0.58
C PRO A 16 -15.90 9.49 1.70
N ILE A 17 -14.90 8.72 2.14
CA ILE A 17 -13.95 9.16 3.18
C ILE A 17 -13.14 10.37 2.68
N MET A 18 -12.60 10.32 1.45
CA MET A 18 -11.86 11.44 0.88
C MET A 18 -12.74 12.67 0.68
N ARG A 19 -14.01 12.53 0.28
CA ARG A 19 -14.95 13.66 0.15
C ARG A 19 -15.14 14.42 1.47
N ASP A 20 -15.04 13.75 2.60
CA ASP A 20 -15.10 14.37 3.93
C ASP A 20 -13.75 14.98 4.37
N MET A 21 -12.66 14.70 3.66
CA MET A 21 -11.34 15.27 3.93
C MET A 21 -11.18 16.66 3.31
N PRO A 22 -10.57 17.63 4.01
CA PRO A 22 -10.24 18.93 3.43
C PRO A 22 -9.21 18.82 2.30
N ASP A 23 -9.21 19.81 1.42
CA ASP A 23 -8.20 20.00 0.39
C ASP A 23 -6.80 20.10 1.01
N ASP A 24 -5.79 19.56 0.32
CA ASP A 24 -4.37 19.60 0.71
C ASP A 24 -4.09 19.18 2.17
N SER A 25 -4.94 18.33 2.72
CA SER A 25 -4.90 17.97 4.14
C SER A 25 -3.86 16.92 4.49
N VAL A 26 -3.38 16.13 3.52
CA VAL A 26 -2.20 15.26 3.67
C VAL A 26 -1.02 15.72 2.82
N ASP A 27 0.20 15.42 3.28
CA ASP A 27 1.42 15.82 2.59
C ASP A 27 1.72 14.95 1.36
N LEU A 28 1.36 13.66 1.43
CA LEU A 28 1.55 12.70 0.35
C LEU A 28 0.43 11.65 0.32
N VAL A 29 -0.18 11.43 -0.84
CA VAL A 29 -0.83 10.15 -1.14
C VAL A 29 0.21 9.18 -1.68
N LEU A 30 0.41 8.05 -1.01
CA LEU A 30 1.22 6.93 -1.49
C LEU A 30 0.35 5.69 -1.51
N THR A 31 -0.05 5.25 -2.70
CA THR A 31 -1.08 4.21 -2.83
C THR A 31 -0.89 3.31 -4.05
N ASP A 32 -1.54 2.15 -4.01
CA ASP A 32 -1.47 1.08 -5.03
C ASP A 32 -2.90 0.61 -5.37
N PRO A 33 -3.64 1.38 -6.20
CA PRO A 33 -5.01 1.02 -6.55
C PRO A 33 -5.07 -0.26 -7.39
N PRO A 34 -6.24 -0.94 -7.48
CA PRO A 34 -6.41 -2.04 -8.43
C PRO A 34 -6.18 -1.55 -9.87
N TYR A 35 -5.51 -2.37 -10.68
CA TYR A 35 -5.13 -2.03 -12.06
C TYR A 35 -6.18 -2.49 -13.08
N GLY A 36 -7.12 -3.34 -12.67
CA GLY A 36 -8.14 -3.90 -13.57
C GLY A 36 -7.60 -5.04 -14.44
N ILE A 37 -6.68 -5.85 -13.90
CA ILE A 37 -6.01 -6.93 -14.64
C ILE A 37 -6.32 -8.33 -14.07
N GLY A 38 -7.13 -8.42 -13.02
CA GLY A 38 -7.61 -9.67 -12.42
C GLY A 38 -6.60 -10.39 -11.51
N GLU A 39 -5.61 -9.68 -10.97
CA GLU A 39 -4.58 -10.21 -10.06
C GLU A 39 -5.03 -10.17 -8.59
N ASP A 40 -6.16 -10.81 -8.30
CA ASP A 40 -6.87 -10.71 -7.02
C ASP A 40 -6.78 -11.93 -6.08
N GLY A 41 -5.95 -12.92 -6.44
CA GLY A 41 -5.77 -14.15 -5.68
C GLY A 41 -5.17 -15.27 -6.49
N GLY A 42 -4.99 -16.45 -5.88
CA GLY A 42 -4.47 -17.62 -6.59
C GLY A 42 -3.49 -18.48 -5.80
N ARG A 43 -2.79 -19.35 -6.54
CA ARG A 43 -1.84 -20.32 -5.98
C ARG A 43 -0.43 -19.75 -6.04
N PHE A 44 0.14 -19.50 -4.86
CA PHE A 44 1.51 -19.02 -4.71
C PHE A 44 2.39 -20.17 -4.23
N ARG A 45 3.38 -20.54 -5.05
CA ARG A 45 4.41 -21.49 -4.62
C ARG A 45 5.40 -20.77 -3.71
N GLY A 46 5.56 -21.27 -2.48
CA GLY A 46 6.61 -20.80 -1.58
C GLY A 46 8.00 -21.31 -1.99
N ARG A 47 9.01 -21.11 -1.14
CA ARG A 47 10.34 -21.70 -1.38
C ARG A 47 10.26 -23.21 -1.23
N LYS A 48 11.32 -23.92 -1.64
CA LYS A 48 11.41 -25.37 -1.51
C LYS A 48 11.20 -25.79 -0.04
N GLY A 49 10.04 -26.38 0.26
CA GLY A 49 9.64 -26.79 1.61
C GLY A 49 8.46 -26.02 2.23
N ASP A 50 8.08 -24.85 1.70
CA ASP A 50 7.06 -23.97 2.29
C ASP A 50 5.60 -24.37 1.94
N GLY A 51 5.40 -25.40 1.12
CA GLY A 51 4.09 -25.80 0.62
C GLY A 51 3.48 -24.81 -0.41
N ILE A 52 2.25 -25.09 -0.85
CA ILE A 52 1.48 -24.21 -1.73
C ILE A 52 0.57 -23.36 -0.85
N ARG A 53 0.67 -22.04 -0.98
CA ARG A 53 -0.28 -21.12 -0.35
C ARG A 53 -1.36 -20.76 -1.36
N VAL A 54 -2.62 -20.82 -0.93
CA VAL A 54 -3.77 -20.39 -1.73
C VAL A 54 -4.35 -19.16 -1.07
N LEU A 55 -4.39 -18.05 -1.80
CA LEU A 55 -5.16 -16.88 -1.41
C LEU A 55 -6.51 -16.93 -2.14
N PRO A 56 -7.64 -16.67 -1.46
CA PRO A 56 -8.95 -16.61 -2.10
C PRO A 56 -8.92 -15.63 -3.27
N LYS A 57 -9.57 -15.98 -4.38
CA LYS A 57 -9.83 -15.03 -5.45
C LYS A 57 -11.00 -14.12 -5.07
N GLY A 58 -10.89 -12.85 -5.42
CA GLY A 58 -11.93 -11.85 -5.24
C GLY A 58 -12.54 -11.44 -6.58
N ASN A 59 -12.95 -10.18 -6.62
CA ASN A 59 -13.33 -9.45 -7.84
C ASN A 59 -12.84 -7.99 -7.80
N TRP A 60 -11.95 -7.67 -6.85
CA TRP A 60 -11.55 -6.30 -6.54
C TRP A 60 -10.54 -5.71 -7.53
N ASP A 61 -9.91 -6.54 -8.38
CA ASP A 61 -8.99 -6.12 -9.44
C ASP A 61 -9.57 -6.32 -10.86
N ASN A 62 -10.90 -6.41 -10.98
CA ASN A 62 -11.53 -6.58 -12.29
C ASN A 62 -11.51 -5.29 -13.12
N GLU A 63 -11.61 -4.14 -12.45
CA GLU A 63 -11.63 -2.82 -13.08
C GLU A 63 -10.81 -1.84 -12.24
N PRO A 64 -10.13 -0.86 -12.87
CA PRO A 64 -9.48 0.21 -12.14
C PRO A 64 -10.52 1.14 -11.50
N PRO A 65 -10.18 1.91 -10.44
CA PRO A 65 -11.10 2.87 -9.85
C PRO A 65 -11.58 3.92 -10.86
N PRO A 66 -12.78 4.50 -10.67
CA PRO A 66 -13.28 5.57 -11.53
C PRO A 66 -12.38 6.81 -11.40
N LYS A 67 -12.40 7.68 -12.43
CA LYS A 67 -11.62 8.92 -12.46
C LYS A 67 -11.80 9.79 -11.20
N GLU A 68 -13.02 9.80 -10.65
CA GLU A 68 -13.34 10.57 -9.44
C GLU A 68 -12.44 10.22 -8.24
N VAL A 69 -12.04 8.95 -8.08
CA VAL A 69 -11.10 8.56 -7.03
C VAL A 69 -9.75 9.25 -7.21
N PHE A 70 -9.26 9.39 -8.44
CA PHE A 70 -8.00 10.07 -8.74
C PHE A 70 -8.10 11.59 -8.60
N ASP A 71 -9.28 12.15 -8.88
CA ASP A 71 -9.55 13.58 -8.66
C ASP A 71 -9.56 13.90 -7.17
N GLU A 72 -10.18 13.06 -6.34
CA GLU A 72 -10.18 13.21 -4.89
C GLU A 72 -8.81 12.97 -4.28
N ILE A 73 -8.04 11.98 -4.76
CA ILE A 73 -6.64 11.77 -4.38
C ILE A 73 -5.83 13.06 -4.59
N GLN A 74 -5.98 13.71 -5.74
CA GLN A 74 -5.29 14.97 -6.03
C GLN A 74 -5.79 16.13 -5.17
N ARG A 75 -7.10 16.22 -4.92
CA ARG A 75 -7.69 17.30 -4.10
C ARG A 75 -7.22 17.25 -2.65
N VAL A 76 -7.22 16.07 -2.02
CA VAL A 76 -6.95 15.93 -0.58
C VAL A 76 -5.46 15.99 -0.23
N SER A 77 -4.56 15.99 -1.22
CA SER A 77 -3.12 15.82 -1.00
C SER A 77 -2.25 16.81 -1.76
N LYS A 78 -1.19 17.26 -1.09
CA LYS A 78 -0.21 18.17 -1.71
C LYS A 78 0.60 17.51 -2.82
N ASN A 79 0.90 16.21 -2.68
CA ASN A 79 1.66 15.43 -3.64
C ASN A 79 1.17 13.97 -3.68
N GLN A 80 1.52 13.26 -4.75
CA GLN A 80 1.08 11.89 -4.97
C GLN A 80 2.19 11.00 -5.54
N VAL A 81 2.17 9.73 -5.14
CA VAL A 81 2.87 8.60 -5.76
C VAL A 81 1.86 7.48 -5.90
N ILE A 82 1.52 7.13 -7.14
CA ILE A 82 0.45 6.18 -7.47
C ILE A 82 1.03 5.05 -8.31
N TRP A 83 1.09 3.85 -7.72
CA TRP A 83 1.54 2.65 -8.42
C TRP A 83 0.55 2.23 -9.50
N GLY A 84 1.05 1.65 -10.59
CA GLY A 84 0.22 1.31 -11.76
C GLY A 84 -0.06 2.49 -12.68
N GLY A 85 0.70 3.57 -12.60
CA GLY A 85 0.42 4.81 -13.35
C GLY A 85 0.23 4.64 -14.86
N ASN A 86 0.86 3.62 -15.47
CA ASN A 86 0.68 3.27 -16.89
C ASN A 86 -0.71 2.69 -17.23
N TYR A 87 -1.47 2.21 -16.23
CA TYR A 87 -2.85 1.74 -16.38
C TYR A 87 -3.89 2.85 -16.19
N PHE A 88 -3.46 4.03 -15.73
CA PHE A 88 -4.33 5.16 -15.39
C PHE A 88 -4.04 6.41 -16.23
N THR A 89 -3.49 6.24 -17.43
CA THR A 89 -3.05 7.36 -18.30
C THR A 89 -4.19 8.29 -18.74
N ASP A 90 -5.42 7.81 -18.73
CA ASP A 90 -6.65 8.58 -19.00
C ASP A 90 -7.19 9.30 -17.75
N LYS A 91 -6.69 8.96 -16.55
CA LYS A 91 -7.16 9.46 -15.25
C LYS A 91 -6.15 10.36 -14.55
N LEU A 92 -4.87 10.23 -14.90
CA LEU A 92 -3.76 10.97 -14.30
C LEU A 92 -3.27 12.08 -15.25
N PRO A 93 -2.87 13.25 -14.72
CA PRO A 93 -2.28 14.29 -15.53
C PRO A 93 -0.88 13.88 -16.02
N VAL A 94 -0.41 14.55 -17.07
CA VAL A 94 0.96 14.36 -17.58
C VAL A 94 1.96 14.72 -16.48
N SER A 95 2.93 13.85 -16.26
CA SER A 95 4.06 14.11 -15.35
C SER A 95 5.37 13.64 -15.95
N ARG A 96 6.44 14.40 -15.65
CA ARG A 96 7.82 13.98 -15.87
C ARG A 96 8.28 12.94 -14.82
N GLY A 97 7.66 12.96 -13.65
CA GLY A 97 8.01 12.12 -12.51
C GLY A 97 7.48 10.70 -12.63
N TRP A 98 8.39 9.74 -12.62
CA TRP A 98 8.09 8.30 -12.62
C TRP A 98 9.01 7.55 -11.65
N LEU A 99 8.47 6.54 -10.98
CA LEU A 99 9.27 5.57 -10.22
C LEU A 99 9.17 4.22 -10.91
N TYR A 100 10.28 3.50 -10.99
CA TYR A 100 10.34 2.15 -11.54
C TYR A 100 10.85 1.18 -10.47
N TRP A 101 10.03 0.19 -10.11
CA TRP A 101 10.47 -0.94 -9.31
C TRP A 101 10.89 -2.09 -10.22
N ASP A 102 12.19 -2.31 -10.31
CA ASP A 102 12.83 -3.44 -10.97
C ASP A 102 12.75 -4.69 -10.07
N LYS A 103 11.92 -5.65 -10.47
CA LYS A 103 11.55 -6.82 -9.67
C LYS A 103 12.53 -8.00 -9.79
N LEU A 104 13.44 -7.98 -10.75
CA LEU A 104 14.41 -9.07 -11.00
C LEU A 104 13.74 -10.47 -11.05
N MET A 105 12.49 -10.55 -11.55
CA MET A 105 11.70 -11.78 -11.55
C MET A 105 12.08 -12.70 -12.72
N GLY A 106 12.28 -12.12 -13.91
CA GLY A 106 12.50 -12.83 -15.17
C GLY A 106 11.32 -13.72 -15.59
N GLY A 107 11.40 -14.29 -16.80
CA GLY A 107 10.38 -15.20 -17.33
C GLY A 107 9.12 -14.48 -17.82
N ASP A 108 7.95 -15.08 -17.60
CA ASP A 108 6.66 -14.57 -18.13
C ASP A 108 6.05 -13.44 -17.29
N PHE A 109 6.70 -13.02 -16.19
CA PHE A 109 6.25 -11.93 -15.34
C PHE A 109 6.87 -10.59 -15.78
N SER A 110 6.14 -9.48 -15.61
CA SER A 110 6.70 -8.14 -15.86
C SER A 110 8.00 -7.92 -15.08
N ASP A 111 9.02 -7.39 -15.75
CA ASP A 111 10.33 -7.07 -15.16
C ASP A 111 10.22 -6.03 -14.04
N GLY A 112 9.17 -5.23 -14.03
CA GLY A 112 8.96 -4.23 -13.00
C GLY A 112 7.55 -3.65 -12.95
N GLU A 113 7.40 -2.66 -12.07
CA GLU A 113 6.18 -1.88 -11.88
C GLU A 113 6.51 -0.39 -11.95
N LEU A 114 5.59 0.39 -12.53
CA LEU A 114 5.73 1.84 -12.65
C LEU A 114 4.80 2.54 -11.67
N ALA A 115 5.29 3.59 -11.03
CA ALA A 115 4.47 4.55 -10.30
C ALA A 115 4.54 5.91 -10.99
N TRP A 116 3.38 6.52 -11.20
CA TRP A 116 3.27 7.92 -11.56
C TRP A 116 3.48 8.77 -10.30
N THR A 117 4.07 9.96 -10.44
CA THR A 117 4.16 10.89 -9.32
C THR A 117 3.96 12.34 -9.75
N SER A 118 3.35 13.15 -8.89
CA SER A 118 3.16 14.59 -9.09
C SER A 118 4.45 15.39 -8.96
N PHE A 119 5.51 14.82 -8.36
CA PHE A 119 6.78 15.50 -8.22
C PHE A 119 7.43 15.74 -9.58
N ASP A 120 7.88 16.97 -9.83
CA ASP A 120 8.69 17.29 -10.99
C ASP A 120 10.12 16.74 -10.82
N THR A 121 10.31 15.48 -11.17
CA THR A 121 11.56 14.76 -10.98
C THR A 121 11.89 13.88 -12.18
N VAL A 122 13.17 13.54 -12.32
CA VAL A 122 13.60 12.50 -13.27
C VAL A 122 13.19 11.12 -12.75
N LEU A 123 13.03 10.17 -13.66
CA LEU A 123 12.72 8.79 -13.29
C LEU A 123 13.69 8.25 -12.24
N LYS A 124 13.15 7.64 -11.18
CA LYS A 124 13.93 6.99 -10.12
C LYS A 124 13.69 5.49 -10.15
N LYS A 125 14.76 4.71 -9.94
CA LYS A 125 14.70 3.25 -9.91
C LYS A 125 14.92 2.70 -8.51
N PHE A 126 14.08 1.76 -8.11
CA PHE A 126 14.27 0.88 -6.97
C PHE A 126 14.43 -0.55 -7.47
N THR A 127 15.41 -1.31 -6.97
CA THR A 127 15.67 -2.68 -7.41
C THR A 127 15.53 -3.63 -6.22
N LEU A 128 14.59 -4.58 -6.32
CA LEU A 128 14.39 -5.61 -5.30
C LEU A 128 13.65 -6.83 -5.87
N CYS A 129 14.24 -8.01 -5.69
CA CYS A 129 13.56 -9.27 -5.94
C CYS A 129 12.67 -9.65 -4.75
N ASN A 130 11.35 -9.43 -4.86
CA ASN A 130 10.40 -9.75 -3.79
C ASN A 130 9.99 -11.24 -3.75
N LYS A 131 10.99 -12.12 -3.59
CA LYS A 131 10.82 -13.56 -3.29
C LYS A 131 10.74 -13.83 -1.77
N MET A 132 10.25 -12.85 -1.00
CA MET A 132 9.99 -13.05 0.42
C MET A 132 8.77 -13.97 0.59
N GLY A 133 8.92 -15.02 1.39
CA GLY A 133 7.81 -15.87 1.80
C GLY A 133 6.83 -15.10 2.70
N GLY A 134 5.64 -15.65 2.93
CA GLY A 134 4.73 -15.11 3.93
C GLY A 134 3.79 -13.98 3.48
N ARG A 135 3.68 -13.69 2.17
CA ARG A 135 2.69 -12.72 1.63
C ARG A 135 1.30 -12.97 2.18
N VAL A 136 0.69 -11.94 2.76
CA VAL A 136 -0.67 -11.99 3.33
C VAL A 136 -1.71 -11.37 2.39
N HIS A 137 -1.26 -10.72 1.32
CA HIS A 137 -2.06 -10.14 0.25
C HIS A 137 -1.43 -10.51 -1.12
N PRO A 138 -2.20 -10.80 -2.17
CA PRO A 138 -1.66 -11.23 -3.47
C PRO A 138 -0.74 -10.17 -4.10
N ALA A 139 -1.19 -8.91 -4.12
CA ALA A 139 -0.44 -7.76 -4.63
C ALA A 139 0.40 -7.03 -3.56
N GLN A 140 0.83 -7.71 -2.49
CA GLN A 140 1.56 -7.05 -1.39
C GLN A 140 2.87 -6.38 -1.84
N LYS A 141 2.93 -5.04 -1.75
CA LYS A 141 4.15 -4.25 -1.93
C LYS A 141 5.14 -4.45 -0.77
N PRO A 142 6.47 -4.46 -1.03
CA PRO A 142 7.49 -4.50 0.02
C PRO A 142 7.45 -3.26 0.92
N VAL A 143 7.67 -3.41 2.23
CA VAL A 143 7.74 -2.27 3.15
C VAL A 143 8.93 -1.35 2.81
N CYS A 144 10.09 -1.93 2.51
CA CYS A 144 11.28 -1.15 2.15
C CYS A 144 11.14 -0.35 0.86
N LEU A 145 10.24 -0.75 -0.04
CA LEU A 145 9.88 0.08 -1.20
C LEU A 145 9.16 1.36 -0.73
N GLY A 146 8.21 1.22 0.20
CA GLY A 146 7.55 2.36 0.85
C GLY A 146 8.56 3.25 1.59
N GLU A 147 9.46 2.67 2.38
CA GLU A 147 10.50 3.41 3.11
C GLU A 147 11.36 4.23 2.14
N TRP A 148 11.82 3.61 1.04
CA TRP A 148 12.59 4.27 -0.01
C TRP A 148 11.87 5.46 -0.65
N ILE A 149 10.54 5.38 -0.86
CA ILE A 149 9.74 6.49 -1.38
C ILE A 149 9.66 7.60 -0.32
N LEU A 150 9.28 7.25 0.91
CA LEU A 150 9.03 8.23 1.97
C LEU A 150 10.28 9.00 2.37
N GLU A 151 11.45 8.37 2.38
CA GLU A 151 12.73 9.07 2.61
C GLU A 151 13.05 10.14 1.56
N ARG A 152 12.53 10.00 0.34
CA ARG A 152 12.79 10.93 -0.78
C ARG A 152 11.81 12.07 -0.85
N PHE A 153 10.55 11.77 -0.52
CA PHE A 153 9.42 12.65 -0.86
C PHE A 153 8.68 13.20 0.36
N THR A 154 9.10 12.82 1.58
CA THR A 154 8.49 13.29 2.83
C THR A 154 9.55 13.53 3.90
N LYS A 155 9.17 14.18 4.99
CA LYS A 155 9.96 14.40 6.22
C LYS A 155 9.29 13.71 7.41
N PRO A 156 10.03 13.40 8.49
CA PRO A 156 9.41 12.98 9.75
C PRO A 156 8.32 13.98 10.17
N GLY A 157 7.18 13.47 10.63
CA GLY A 157 5.99 14.26 10.97
C GLY A 157 5.01 14.47 9.82
N ASP A 158 5.44 14.36 8.55
CA ASP A 158 4.54 14.46 7.40
C ASP A 158 3.47 13.36 7.46
N SER A 159 2.30 13.68 6.92
CA SER A 159 1.13 12.81 6.86
C SER A 159 0.99 12.13 5.49
N ILE A 160 0.77 10.82 5.52
CA ILE A 160 0.59 10.00 4.32
C ILE A 160 -0.79 9.35 4.29
N LEU A 161 -1.44 9.37 3.13
CA LEU A 161 -2.68 8.65 2.87
C LEU A 161 -2.42 7.50 1.90
N ASP A 162 -2.86 6.31 2.28
CA ASP A 162 -2.92 5.14 1.40
C ASP A 162 -4.39 4.71 1.22
N THR A 163 -4.98 5.10 0.09
CA THR A 163 -6.40 4.87 -0.23
C THR A 163 -6.78 3.41 -0.48
N HIS A 164 -5.79 2.58 -0.81
CA HIS A 164 -5.94 1.16 -1.17
C HIS A 164 -4.89 0.35 -0.41
N SER A 165 -4.94 0.47 0.92
CA SER A 165 -3.84 0.08 1.80
C SER A 165 -3.58 -1.42 1.82
N GLY A 166 -4.56 -2.25 1.49
CA GLY A 166 -4.49 -3.70 1.51
C GLY A 166 -3.90 -4.19 2.84
N SER A 167 -2.76 -4.87 2.74
CA SER A 167 -2.06 -5.35 3.95
C SER A 167 -1.31 -4.27 4.76
N GLY A 168 -1.42 -2.98 4.43
CA GLY A 168 -0.87 -1.86 5.18
C GLY A 168 0.64 -1.63 5.02
N SER A 169 1.26 -2.07 3.91
CA SER A 169 2.71 -1.98 3.76
C SER A 169 3.26 -0.54 3.79
N PHE A 170 2.57 0.43 3.18
CA PHE A 170 3.00 1.83 3.18
C PHE A 170 2.73 2.50 4.54
N CYS A 171 1.65 2.15 5.23
CA CYS A 171 1.40 2.59 6.62
C CYS A 171 2.50 2.11 7.58
N VAL A 172 2.94 0.85 7.45
CA VAL A 172 4.07 0.31 8.24
C VAL A 172 5.36 1.07 7.95
N ALA A 173 5.67 1.34 6.67
CA ALA A 173 6.83 2.14 6.29
C ALA A 173 6.78 3.55 6.90
N ALA A 174 5.61 4.19 6.85
CA ALA A 174 5.40 5.51 7.44
C ALA A 174 5.66 5.51 8.95
N LYS A 175 5.08 4.55 9.68
CA LYS A 175 5.29 4.38 11.12
C LYS A 175 6.78 4.25 11.47
N ARG A 176 7.51 3.36 10.79
CA ARG A 176 8.94 3.12 11.04
C ARG A 176 9.80 4.36 10.83
N LEU A 177 9.41 5.19 9.88
CA LEU A 177 10.12 6.42 9.54
C LEU A 177 9.60 7.65 10.30
N GLY A 178 8.68 7.48 11.26
CA GLY A 178 8.14 8.59 12.04
C GLY A 178 7.27 9.55 11.21
N ARG A 179 6.55 9.04 10.21
CA ARG A 179 5.48 9.75 9.49
C ARG A 179 4.12 9.35 10.07
N ASN A 180 3.16 10.26 9.97
CA ASN A 180 1.77 9.98 10.28
C ASN A 180 1.13 9.24 9.10
N TYR A 181 0.20 8.31 9.35
CA TYR A 181 -0.48 7.58 8.28
C TYR A 181 -1.99 7.54 8.42
N ILE A 182 -2.69 7.46 7.30
CA ILE A 182 -4.10 7.07 7.19
C ILE A 182 -4.14 5.97 6.14
N GLY A 183 -4.55 4.76 6.54
CA GLY A 183 -4.79 3.66 5.60
C GLY A 183 -6.27 3.43 5.42
N ILE A 184 -6.72 3.24 4.19
CA ILE A 184 -8.10 2.89 3.86
C ILE A 184 -8.08 1.59 3.05
N ASP A 185 -8.97 0.66 3.36
CA ASP A 185 -9.23 -0.47 2.47
C ASP A 185 -10.70 -0.90 2.60
N ILE A 186 -11.29 -1.37 1.49
CA ILE A 186 -12.69 -1.79 1.48
C ILE A 186 -12.89 -3.20 2.03
N ILE A 187 -11.82 -4.01 2.10
CA ILE A 187 -11.86 -5.41 2.52
C ILE A 187 -11.45 -5.49 3.99
N GLU A 188 -12.40 -5.87 4.85
CA GLU A 188 -12.20 -5.93 6.32
C GLU A 188 -11.05 -6.89 6.70
N GLU A 189 -10.89 -8.01 6.01
CA GLU A 189 -9.79 -8.94 6.28
C GLU A 189 -8.42 -8.29 6.06
N TYR A 190 -8.28 -7.46 5.03
CA TYR A 190 -7.04 -6.73 4.73
C TYR A 190 -6.83 -5.60 5.73
N CYS A 191 -7.88 -4.87 6.09
CA CYS A 191 -7.84 -3.92 7.20
C CYS A 191 -7.34 -4.57 8.49
N GLN A 192 -7.87 -5.73 8.87
CA GLN A 192 -7.44 -6.43 10.07
C GLN A 192 -5.97 -6.88 9.99
N ILE A 193 -5.51 -7.36 8.83
CA ILE A 193 -4.10 -7.67 8.58
C ILE A 193 -3.21 -6.44 8.75
N ALA A 194 -3.62 -5.28 8.21
CA ALA A 194 -2.88 -4.04 8.35
C ALA A 194 -2.79 -3.60 9.82
N ARG A 195 -3.91 -3.63 10.56
CA ARG A 195 -3.96 -3.34 12.00
C ARG A 195 -3.04 -4.27 12.80
N ASP A 196 -3.09 -5.59 12.54
CA ASP A 196 -2.22 -6.58 13.19
C ASP A 196 -0.73 -6.28 12.96
N ARG A 197 -0.35 -5.91 11.72
CA ARG A 197 1.03 -5.54 11.38
C ARG A 197 1.47 -4.27 12.10
N LEU A 198 0.64 -3.24 12.10
CA LEU A 198 0.94 -1.97 12.76
C LEU A 198 1.04 -2.11 14.28
N ALA A 199 0.20 -2.94 14.90
CA ALA A 199 0.27 -3.26 16.33
C ALA A 199 1.54 -4.03 16.68
N ALA A 200 1.94 -4.99 15.84
CA ALA A 200 3.20 -5.71 16.04
C ALA A 200 4.41 -4.77 15.95
N GLU A 201 4.42 -3.85 14.98
CA GLU A 201 5.48 -2.84 14.85
C GLU A 201 5.54 -1.90 16.06
N GLU A 202 4.38 -1.46 16.59
CA GLU A 202 4.32 -0.65 17.84
C GLU A 202 4.92 -1.41 19.03
N ALA A 203 4.66 -2.71 19.12
CA ALA A 203 5.18 -3.56 20.18
C ALA A 203 6.66 -3.97 20.01
N GLY A 204 7.30 -3.62 18.88
CA GLY A 204 8.64 -4.09 18.54
C GLY A 204 8.71 -5.61 18.29
N LEU A 205 7.61 -6.21 17.84
CA LEU A 205 7.44 -7.66 17.62
C LEU A 205 7.15 -7.96 16.15
N THR A 206 7.34 -9.23 15.77
CA THR A 206 6.70 -9.77 14.57
C THR A 206 5.24 -10.14 14.84
N VAL A 207 4.40 -10.14 13.79
CA VAL A 207 2.99 -10.59 13.89
C VAL A 207 2.89 -12.02 14.46
N LYS A 208 3.86 -12.88 14.14
CA LYS A 208 3.90 -14.26 14.63
C LYS A 208 4.16 -14.32 16.14
N GLU A 209 5.02 -13.46 16.66
CA GLU A 209 5.31 -13.35 18.10
C GLU A 209 4.10 -12.80 18.86
N MET A 210 3.47 -11.73 18.34
CA MET A 210 2.28 -11.13 18.94
C MET A 210 1.13 -12.15 19.11
N LYS A 211 0.85 -12.95 18.06
CA LYS A 211 -0.22 -13.97 18.11
C LYS A 211 0.08 -15.14 19.05
N LYS A 212 1.36 -15.47 19.30
CA LYS A 212 1.73 -16.48 20.29
C LYS A 212 1.47 -15.99 21.72
N GLY A 213 1.74 -14.72 22.01
CA GLY A 213 1.50 -14.12 23.33
C GLY A 213 0.02 -14.08 23.72
N GLN A 214 -0.89 -13.85 22.75
CA GLN A 214 -2.34 -13.79 23.01
C GLN A 214 -2.97 -15.14 23.35
N LYS A 215 -2.45 -16.26 22.80
CA LYS A 215 -2.95 -17.61 23.12
C LYS A 215 -2.71 -18.01 24.59
N GLY A 216 -1.65 -17.50 25.22
CA GLY A 216 -1.33 -17.81 26.61
C GLY A 216 -2.21 -17.10 27.66
N LEU A 217 -3.04 -16.13 27.27
CA LEU A 217 -3.93 -15.40 28.20
C LEU A 217 -5.31 -16.06 28.40
N PHE A 218 -5.74 -16.92 27.47
CA PHE A 218 -7.06 -17.57 27.51
C PHE A 218 -6.97 -19.11 27.67
N GLU A 219 -5.76 -19.65 27.81
CA GLU A 219 -5.49 -21.03 28.20
C GLU A 219 -5.05 -21.06 29.67
N ARG A 220 -5.99 -20.84 30.60
CA ARG A 220 -5.91 -21.23 32.01
C ARG A 220 -7.27 -21.70 32.50
#